data_AF-A0A0G0N780-F1
#
_entry.id   AF-A0A0G0N780-F1
#
_cell.length_a   1.000
_cell.length_b   1.000
_cell.length_c   1.000
_cell.angle_alpha   90.00
_cell.angle_beta   90.00
_cell.angle_gamma   90.00
#
_symmetry.space_group_name_H-M   'P 1'
#
loop_
_entity.id
_entity.type
_entity.pdbx_description
1 polymer ?
#
loop_
_entity_poly.entity_id
_entity_poly.type
_entity_poly.pdbx_seq_one_letter_code
_entity_poly.pdbx_strand_id
1 'polypeptide(L)'
;MKRFNLQEIWSLLKWILLFEVVLALIITLLNIFFDFEDFYKTVNVTSFISYEVFSLFILIIVEILGLTQIYLSWYKKYGIVKLSPKEYLKKLLNRGENRKIEFKSSLRWDFEKNEINKELEKPVIKTIAGFLNATGGDLLIGVTDEKHVQGLEKDYQTLPKKSRDGFENYITQIIRSNIGSDSLRLISFNFNQKDGKDVCLVRVKPSENPVYVKVNGSEEFFVRVGNSTASLTISEAIKYIQNHWKADEEQNNRK
;
A
#
# COMPACT_ATOMS: atom_id res chain seq x y z
N MET A 1 -3.07 -14.02 -12.84
CA MET A 1 -1.78 -13.38 -13.22
C MET A 1 -1.83 -11.91 -12.89
N LYS A 2 -0.86 -11.38 -12.12
CA LYS A 2 -0.76 -9.94 -11.85
C LYS A 2 -0.39 -9.24 -13.17
N ARG A 3 -1.19 -8.26 -13.60
CA ARG A 3 -0.86 -7.43 -14.76
C ARG A 3 -0.02 -6.25 -14.26
N PHE A 4 1.24 -6.21 -14.67
CA PHE A 4 2.10 -5.04 -14.48
C PHE A 4 1.53 -3.87 -15.30
N ASN A 5 1.64 -2.65 -14.78
CA ASN A 5 1.23 -1.49 -15.55
C ASN A 5 2.29 -1.13 -16.60
N LEU A 6 1.91 -0.33 -17.61
CA LEU A 6 2.81 0.04 -18.71
C LEU A 6 4.08 0.73 -18.22
N GLN A 7 4.00 1.61 -17.21
CA GLN A 7 5.16 2.33 -16.68
C GLN A 7 6.18 1.39 -16.01
N GLU A 8 5.72 0.36 -15.31
CA GLU A 8 6.55 -0.67 -14.69
C GLU A 8 7.32 -1.47 -15.74
N ILE A 9 6.65 -1.83 -16.84
CA ILE A 9 7.26 -2.55 -17.97
C ILE A 9 8.29 -1.66 -18.68
N TRP A 10 7.94 -0.39 -18.94
CA TRP A 10 8.88 0.58 -19.53
C TRP A 10 10.14 0.79 -18.69
N SER A 11 10.03 0.71 -17.36
CA SER A 11 11.18 0.75 -16.46
C SER A 11 12.14 -0.43 -16.70
N LEU A 12 11.62 -1.66 -16.84
CA LEU A 12 12.43 -2.85 -17.13
C LEU A 12 13.17 -2.70 -18.46
N LEU A 13 12.44 -2.31 -19.51
CA LEU A 13 12.99 -2.16 -20.86
C LEU A 13 14.12 -1.14 -20.91
N LYS A 14 13.99 -0.02 -20.19
CA LYS A 14 15.07 0.98 -20.09
C LYS A 14 16.35 0.42 -19.47
N TRP A 15 16.23 -0.38 -18.41
CA TRP A 15 17.40 -1.00 -17.77
C TRP A 15 18.06 -2.07 -18.64
N ILE A 16 17.26 -2.86 -19.37
CA ILE A 16 17.78 -3.82 -20.35
C ILE A 16 18.55 -3.07 -21.44
N LEU A 17 17.96 -2.06 -22.06
CA LEU A 17 18.62 -1.29 -23.13
C LEU A 17 19.92 -0.61 -22.64
N LEU A 18 19.88 -0.03 -21.45
CA LEU A 18 21.07 0.59 -20.85
C LEU A 18 22.18 -0.44 -20.61
N PHE A 19 21.81 -1.63 -20.12
CA PHE A 19 22.77 -2.72 -19.89
C PHE A 19 23.43 -3.16 -21.19
N GLU A 20 22.67 -3.36 -22.26
CA GLU A 20 23.21 -3.74 -23.58
C GLU A 20 24.22 -2.71 -24.11
N VAL A 21 23.88 -1.42 -24.04
CA VAL A 21 24.77 -0.34 -24.51
C VAL A 21 26.04 -0.28 -23.68
N VAL A 22 25.93 -0.37 -22.35
CA VAL A 22 27.09 -0.32 -21.44
C VAL A 22 27.97 -1.56 -21.63
N LEU A 23 27.37 -2.74 -21.76
CA LEU A 23 28.11 -3.99 -21.98
C LEU A 23 28.88 -3.95 -23.30
N ALA A 24 28.26 -3.49 -24.39
CA ALA A 24 28.91 -3.34 -25.69
C ALA A 24 30.09 -2.36 -25.65
N LEU A 25 29.95 -1.23 -24.95
CA LEU A 25 31.03 -0.25 -24.76
C LEU A 25 32.18 -0.84 -23.93
N ILE A 26 31.87 -1.56 -22.85
CA ILE A 26 32.89 -2.23 -22.02
C ILE A 26 33.64 -3.27 -22.84
N ILE A 27 32.95 -4.11 -23.60
CA ILE A 27 33.59 -5.14 -24.44
C ILE A 27 34.48 -4.48 -25.50
N THR A 28 34.01 -3.42 -26.15
CA THR A 28 34.79 -2.69 -27.15
C THR A 28 36.04 -2.08 -26.53
N LEU A 29 35.91 -1.45 -25.36
CA LEU A 29 37.05 -0.89 -24.62
C LEU A 29 38.03 -1.99 -24.22
N LEU A 30 37.55 -3.10 -23.68
CA LEU A 30 38.40 -4.24 -23.30
C LEU A 30 39.16 -4.81 -24.50
N ASN A 31 38.51 -4.96 -25.65
CA ASN A 31 39.14 -5.45 -26.88
C ASN A 31 40.22 -4.49 -27.44
N ILE A 32 40.21 -3.21 -27.05
CA ILE A 32 41.28 -2.26 -27.42
C ILE A 32 42.53 -2.49 -26.57
N PHE A 33 42.36 -2.83 -25.29
CA PHE A 33 43.46 -2.88 -24.33
C PHE A 33 43.99 -4.29 -24.06
N PHE A 34 43.22 -5.33 -24.37
CA PHE A 34 43.55 -6.71 -24.02
C PHE A 34 43.44 -7.63 -25.23
N ASP A 35 44.45 -8.48 -25.42
CA ASP A 35 44.40 -9.61 -26.33
C ASP A 35 43.87 -10.85 -25.58
N PHE A 36 42.58 -11.14 -25.79
CA PHE A 36 41.91 -12.27 -25.14
C PHE A 36 42.28 -13.62 -25.76
N GLU A 37 42.98 -13.65 -26.91
CA GLU A 37 43.42 -14.90 -27.53
C GLU A 37 44.50 -15.58 -26.68
N ASP A 38 45.39 -14.79 -26.08
CA ASP A 38 46.40 -15.28 -25.15
C ASP A 38 45.77 -15.91 -23.90
N PHE A 39 44.73 -15.28 -23.36
CA PHE A 39 43.96 -15.86 -22.25
C PHE A 39 43.32 -17.19 -22.66
N TYR A 40 42.66 -17.25 -23.83
CA TYR A 40 42.05 -18.48 -24.34
C TYR A 40 43.06 -19.63 -24.48
N LYS A 41 44.30 -19.35 -24.94
CA LYS A 41 45.38 -20.35 -25.05
C LYS A 41 45.80 -20.96 -23.71
N THR A 42 45.60 -20.25 -22.60
CA THR A 42 45.90 -20.79 -21.26
C THR A 42 44.84 -21.75 -20.72
N VAL A 43 43.64 -21.76 -21.32
CA VAL A 43 42.52 -22.60 -20.88
C VAL A 43 42.55 -23.93 -21.66
N ASN A 44 42.36 -25.06 -20.97
CA ASN A 44 42.44 -26.41 -21.56
C ASN A 44 41.18 -26.80 -22.39
N VAL A 45 40.69 -25.88 -23.22
CA VAL A 45 39.52 -26.05 -24.10
C VAL A 45 39.85 -25.83 -25.58
N THR A 46 41.07 -25.40 -25.87
CA THR A 46 41.52 -25.03 -27.22
C THR A 46 41.48 -26.18 -28.22
N SER A 47 41.55 -27.43 -27.76
CA SER A 47 41.42 -28.63 -28.59
C SER A 47 40.00 -28.93 -29.07
N PHE A 48 38.98 -28.25 -28.52
CA PHE A 48 37.57 -28.59 -28.75
C PHE A 48 36.76 -27.48 -29.41
N ILE A 49 37.07 -26.22 -29.13
CA ILE A 49 36.30 -25.06 -29.60
C ILE A 49 37.24 -23.97 -30.09
N SER A 50 36.90 -23.27 -31.17
CA SER A 50 37.69 -22.12 -31.64
C SER A 50 37.57 -20.93 -30.68
N TYR A 51 38.49 -19.97 -30.80
CA TYR A 51 38.47 -18.76 -29.99
C TYR A 51 37.16 -17.96 -30.17
N GLU A 52 36.65 -17.86 -31.39
CA GLU A 52 35.41 -17.14 -31.69
C GLU A 52 34.23 -17.78 -30.95
N VAL A 53 34.13 -19.12 -31.00
CA VAL A 53 33.09 -19.88 -30.32
C VAL A 53 33.21 -19.72 -28.80
N PHE A 54 34.43 -19.79 -28.26
CA PHE A 54 34.69 -19.56 -26.84
C PHE A 54 34.25 -18.16 -26.40
N SER A 55 34.61 -17.12 -27.15
CA SER A 55 34.26 -15.73 -26.85
C SER A 55 32.74 -15.49 -26.85
N LEU A 56 32.02 -16.12 -27.79
CA LEU A 56 30.56 -16.07 -27.85
C LEU A 56 29.92 -16.73 -26.62
N PHE A 57 30.43 -17.87 -26.16
CA PHE A 57 29.93 -18.52 -24.96
C PHE A 57 30.10 -17.65 -23.71
N ILE A 58 31.27 -17.02 -23.55
CA ILE A 58 31.52 -16.09 -22.44
C ILE A 58 30.55 -14.91 -22.51
N LEU A 59 30.35 -14.33 -23.69
CA LEU A 59 29.41 -13.23 -23.89
C LEU A 59 27.98 -13.61 -23.49
N ILE A 60 27.49 -14.76 -23.98
CA ILE A 60 26.15 -15.28 -23.66
C ILE A 60 25.99 -15.51 -22.15
N ILE A 61 27.02 -16.04 -21.47
CA ILE A 61 26.99 -16.23 -20.02
C ILE A 61 26.86 -14.87 -19.30
N VAL A 62 27.65 -13.87 -19.71
CA VAL A 62 27.59 -12.53 -19.12
C VAL A 62 26.22 -11.87 -19.35
N GLU A 63 25.66 -11.99 -20.56
CA GLU A 63 24.31 -11.50 -20.89
C GLU A 63 23.25 -12.17 -20.03
N ILE A 64 23.24 -13.50 -19.96
CA ILE A 64 22.25 -14.26 -19.18
C ILE A 64 22.33 -13.86 -17.71
N LEU A 65 23.53 -13.77 -17.14
CA LEU A 65 23.71 -13.38 -15.74
C LEU A 65 23.25 -11.94 -15.50
N GLY A 66 23.62 -11.00 -16.38
CA GLY A 66 23.24 -9.60 -16.27
C GLY A 66 21.73 -9.39 -16.38
N LEU A 67 21.09 -9.95 -17.41
CA LEU A 67 19.64 -9.88 -17.62
C LEU A 67 18.88 -10.56 -16.48
N THR A 68 19.38 -11.68 -15.96
CA THR A 68 18.79 -12.34 -14.77
C THR A 68 18.84 -11.42 -13.56
N GLN A 69 19.97 -10.76 -13.28
CA GLN A 69 20.08 -9.83 -12.15
C GLN A 69 19.16 -8.60 -12.31
N ILE A 70 19.05 -8.06 -13.52
CA ILE A 70 18.14 -6.94 -13.83
C ILE A 70 16.69 -7.38 -13.60
N TYR A 71 16.30 -8.54 -14.13
CA TYR A 71 14.96 -9.08 -13.95
C TYR A 71 14.64 -9.35 -12.48
N LEU A 72 15.55 -9.97 -11.71
CA LEU A 72 15.35 -10.22 -10.28
C LEU A 72 15.20 -8.91 -9.49
N SER A 73 16.04 -7.92 -9.79
CA SER A 73 15.97 -6.60 -9.16
C SER A 73 14.66 -5.88 -9.47
N TRP A 74 14.24 -5.92 -10.74
CA TRP A 74 12.96 -5.38 -11.18
C TRP A 74 11.77 -6.13 -10.58
N TYR A 75 11.82 -7.47 -10.52
CA TYR A 75 10.78 -8.31 -9.95
C TYR A 75 10.67 -8.14 -8.43
N LYS A 76 11.78 -7.92 -7.72
CA LYS A 76 11.72 -7.57 -6.30
C LYS A 76 11.05 -6.22 -6.07
N LYS A 77 11.28 -5.24 -6.96
CA LYS A 77 10.75 -3.88 -6.88
C LYS A 77 9.28 -3.78 -7.30
N TYR A 78 8.89 -4.48 -8.36
CA TYR A 78 7.57 -4.36 -9.01
C TYR A 78 6.78 -5.68 -9.00
N GLY A 79 7.48 -6.82 -9.10
CA GLY A 79 6.97 -8.20 -9.04
C GLY A 79 6.19 -8.51 -7.78
N ILE A 80 6.82 -8.72 -6.63
CA ILE A 80 6.16 -9.09 -5.36
C ILE A 80 7.13 -8.93 -4.17
N VAL A 81 6.77 -8.07 -3.21
CA VAL A 81 6.47 -8.54 -1.85
C VAL A 81 5.13 -7.89 -1.49
N LYS A 82 4.03 -8.58 -1.77
CA LYS A 82 2.79 -8.30 -1.05
C LYS A 82 3.11 -8.74 0.37
N LEU A 83 3.52 -7.79 1.20
CA LEU A 83 3.89 -8.04 2.60
C LEU A 83 2.86 -9.02 3.16
N SER A 84 3.34 -10.09 3.79
CA SER A 84 2.43 -10.98 4.49
C SER A 84 1.57 -10.12 5.43
N PRO A 85 0.33 -10.53 5.73
CA PRO A 85 -0.55 -9.73 6.58
C PRO A 85 0.17 -9.28 7.89
N LYS A 86 1.01 -10.17 8.45
CA LYS A 86 1.87 -9.88 9.62
C LYS A 86 2.94 -8.82 9.37
N GLU A 87 3.69 -8.90 8.26
CA GLU A 87 4.71 -7.90 7.92
C GLU A 87 4.10 -6.55 7.57
N TYR A 88 2.93 -6.56 6.92
CA TYR A 88 2.20 -5.33 6.61
C TYR A 88 1.77 -4.60 7.89
N LEU A 89 1.18 -5.33 8.84
CA LEU A 89 0.84 -4.80 10.15
C LEU A 89 2.09 -4.24 10.86
N LYS A 90 3.20 -4.99 10.89
CA LYS A 90 4.46 -4.53 11.49
C LYS A 90 4.95 -3.23 10.85
N LYS A 91 4.87 -3.10 9.52
CA LYS A 91 5.25 -1.89 8.80
C LYS A 91 4.36 -0.70 9.16
N LEU A 92 3.05 -0.90 9.32
CA LEU A 92 2.12 0.17 9.73
C LEU A 92 2.40 0.63 11.16
N LEU A 93 2.58 -0.31 12.09
CA LEU A 93 2.93 0.00 13.48
C LEU A 93 4.24 0.80 13.55
N ASN A 94 5.27 0.38 12.83
CA ASN A 94 6.56 1.09 12.81
C ASN A 94 6.44 2.52 12.28
N ARG A 95 5.61 2.75 11.25
CA ARG A 95 5.38 4.09 10.69
C ARG A 95 4.66 5.01 11.68
N GLY A 96 3.81 4.45 12.54
CA GLY A 96 2.98 5.23 13.45
C GLY A 96 1.87 6.02 12.74
N GLU A 97 1.08 6.72 13.56
CA GLU A 97 0.04 7.59 13.04
C GLU A 97 0.61 8.70 12.16
N ASN A 98 -0.10 8.99 11.08
CA ASN A 98 0.20 10.07 10.16
C ASN A 98 -1.04 10.40 9.32
N ARG A 99 -0.86 11.17 8.24
CA ARG A 99 -1.95 11.54 7.33
C ARG A 99 -2.68 10.36 6.70
N LYS A 100 -2.06 9.18 6.60
CA LYS A 100 -2.64 7.97 6.00
C LYS A 100 -2.77 6.80 6.98
N ILE A 101 -2.39 6.97 8.24
CA ILE A 101 -2.43 5.91 9.24
C ILE A 101 -3.05 6.47 10.52
N GLU A 102 -4.10 5.85 11.02
CA GLU A 102 -4.73 6.18 12.30
C GLU A 102 -4.84 4.93 13.16
N PHE A 103 -4.63 5.06 14.48
CA PHE A 103 -4.83 3.99 15.45
C PHE A 103 -6.04 4.28 16.34
N LYS A 104 -6.75 3.20 16.70
CA LYS A 104 -7.82 3.21 17.70
C LYS A 104 -7.68 1.96 18.56
N SER A 105 -7.72 2.14 19.88
CA SER A 105 -7.58 1.05 20.85
C SER A 105 -8.71 0.01 20.74
N SER A 106 -9.90 0.46 20.37
CA SER A 106 -11.14 -0.32 20.29
C SER A 106 -12.14 0.35 19.36
N LEU A 107 -13.23 -0.36 19.04
CA LEU A 107 -14.36 0.21 18.32
C LEU A 107 -15.39 0.82 19.27
N ARG A 108 -15.69 0.12 20.38
CA ARG A 108 -16.77 0.48 21.31
C ARG A 108 -16.55 0.05 22.75
N TRP A 109 -15.47 -0.66 23.05
CA TRP A 109 -15.09 -0.99 24.43
C TRP A 109 -14.22 0.11 25.05
N ASP A 110 -14.66 0.69 26.16
CA ASP A 110 -13.88 1.65 26.93
C ASP A 110 -13.00 0.91 27.94
N PHE A 111 -11.68 0.99 27.77
CA PHE A 111 -10.74 0.30 28.66
C PHE A 111 -10.56 1.00 30.01
N GLU A 112 -10.82 2.30 30.11
CA GLU A 112 -10.71 3.04 31.37
C GLU A 112 -11.95 2.79 32.24
N LYS A 113 -13.13 2.82 31.62
CA LYS A 113 -14.42 2.60 32.30
C LYS A 113 -14.82 1.13 32.39
N ASN A 114 -14.16 0.26 31.62
CA ASN A 114 -14.45 -1.18 31.54
C ASN A 114 -15.92 -1.47 31.19
N GLU A 115 -16.47 -0.70 30.25
CA GLU A 115 -17.86 -0.82 29.79
C GLU A 115 -18.00 -0.53 28.30
N ILE A 116 -19.21 -0.77 27.76
CA ILE A 116 -19.55 -0.41 26.38
C ILE A 116 -19.74 1.10 26.28
N ASN A 117 -18.94 1.75 25.44
CA ASN A 117 -19.03 3.17 25.17
C ASN A 117 -19.23 3.41 23.66
N LYS A 118 -20.47 3.70 23.26
CA LYS A 118 -20.81 3.99 21.86
C LYS A 118 -20.19 5.29 21.35
N GLU A 119 -19.75 6.19 22.22
CA GLU A 119 -19.08 7.42 21.79
C GLU A 119 -17.73 7.14 21.11
N LEU A 120 -17.12 5.98 21.37
CA LEU A 120 -15.90 5.53 20.70
C LEU A 120 -16.12 5.15 19.21
N GLU A 121 -17.36 4.89 18.81
CA GLU A 121 -17.68 4.61 17.39
C GLU A 121 -17.57 5.89 16.55
N LYS A 122 -17.87 7.05 17.13
CA LYS A 122 -17.83 8.35 16.44
C LYS A 122 -16.45 8.68 15.86
N PRO A 123 -15.33 8.64 16.62
CA PRO A 123 -14.01 8.93 16.05
C PRO A 123 -13.61 7.92 14.96
N VAL A 124 -14.04 6.64 15.05
CA VAL A 124 -13.82 5.65 13.97
C VAL A 124 -14.52 6.08 12.69
N ILE A 125 -15.81 6.41 12.77
CA ILE A 125 -16.60 6.86 11.61
C ILE A 125 -16.04 8.16 11.02
N LYS A 126 -15.70 9.13 11.86
CA LYS A 126 -15.09 10.41 11.44
C LYS A 126 -13.79 10.17 10.69
N THR A 127 -12.92 9.28 11.18
CA THR A 127 -11.67 8.94 10.50
C THR A 127 -11.92 8.29 9.14
N ILE A 128 -12.87 7.36 9.04
CA ILE A 128 -13.22 6.73 7.76
C ILE A 128 -13.70 7.79 6.76
N ALA A 129 -14.61 8.68 7.16
CA ALA A 129 -15.08 9.78 6.32
C ALA A 129 -13.94 10.74 5.92
N GLY A 130 -13.07 11.08 6.88
CA GLY A 130 -11.89 11.91 6.63
C GLY A 130 -10.92 11.29 5.63
N PHE A 131 -10.76 9.97 5.63
CA PHE A 131 -9.97 9.26 4.61
C PHE A 131 -10.66 9.20 3.25
N LEU A 132 -11.99 8.98 3.20
CA LEU A 132 -12.77 8.99 1.97
C LEU A 132 -12.67 10.35 1.27
N ASN A 133 -12.73 11.45 2.02
CA ASN A 133 -12.65 12.82 1.50
C ASN A 133 -11.23 13.34 1.26
N ALA A 134 -10.22 12.52 1.53
CA ALA A 134 -8.82 12.85 1.33
C ALA A 134 -8.17 11.81 0.40
N THR A 135 -6.89 11.49 0.61
CA THR A 135 -6.14 10.58 -0.26
C THR A 135 -6.28 9.08 0.07
N GLY A 136 -7.33 8.70 0.81
CA GLY A 136 -7.45 7.39 1.45
C GLY A 136 -6.48 7.20 2.63
N GLY A 137 -6.56 6.03 3.28
CA GLY A 137 -5.76 5.70 4.46
C GLY A 137 -6.01 4.29 4.99
N ASP A 138 -5.20 3.91 5.98
CA ASP A 138 -5.31 2.69 6.76
C ASP A 138 -5.66 3.05 8.22
N LEU A 139 -6.79 2.57 8.73
CA LEU A 139 -7.18 2.67 10.14
C LEU A 139 -6.96 1.31 10.80
N LEU A 140 -6.23 1.28 11.92
CA LEU A 140 -6.04 0.07 12.72
C LEU A 140 -6.86 0.17 14.00
N ILE A 141 -7.73 -0.82 14.23
CA ILE A 141 -8.54 -0.93 15.44
C ILE A 141 -8.04 -2.12 16.27
N GLY A 142 -7.87 -1.90 17.57
CA GLY A 142 -7.18 -2.85 18.47
C GLY A 142 -5.73 -2.44 18.77
N VAL A 143 -5.34 -1.19 18.51
CA VAL A 143 -3.98 -0.66 18.69
C VAL A 143 -4.03 0.64 19.50
N THR A 144 -3.24 0.75 20.58
CA THR A 144 -3.16 1.97 21.40
C THR A 144 -2.32 3.05 20.71
N ASP A 145 -2.39 4.27 21.22
CA ASP A 145 -1.62 5.41 20.71
C ASP A 145 -0.10 5.18 20.84
N GLU A 146 0.33 4.40 21.84
CA GLU A 146 1.72 3.94 22.05
C GLU A 146 2.11 2.77 21.12
N LYS A 147 1.26 2.43 20.13
CA LYS A 147 1.50 1.38 19.13
C LYS A 147 1.49 -0.04 19.69
N HIS A 148 0.91 -0.22 20.88
CA HIS A 148 0.73 -1.54 21.48
C HIS A 148 -0.54 -2.20 20.95
N VAL A 149 -0.48 -3.52 20.70
CA VAL A 149 -1.65 -4.29 20.28
C VAL A 149 -2.48 -4.62 21.52
N GLN A 150 -3.58 -3.87 21.68
CA GLN A 150 -4.56 -4.05 22.73
C GLN A 150 -5.42 -5.29 22.46
N GLY A 151 -5.82 -5.47 21.20
CA GLY A 151 -6.67 -6.57 20.73
C GLY A 151 -8.16 -6.25 20.72
N LEU A 152 -8.93 -6.99 19.92
CA LEU A 152 -10.37 -6.79 19.73
C LEU A 152 -11.27 -7.69 20.59
N GLU A 153 -10.69 -8.52 21.45
CA GLU A 153 -11.44 -9.53 22.24
C GLU A 153 -12.57 -8.89 23.07
N LYS A 154 -12.29 -7.75 23.71
CA LYS A 154 -13.31 -7.02 24.47
C LYS A 154 -14.42 -6.47 23.58
N ASP A 155 -14.09 -5.93 22.40
CA ASP A 155 -15.10 -5.51 21.42
C ASP A 155 -15.96 -6.69 20.98
N TYR A 156 -15.37 -7.86 20.69
CA TYR A 156 -16.10 -9.06 20.28
C TYR A 156 -17.14 -9.48 21.31
N GLN A 157 -16.80 -9.41 22.61
CA GLN A 157 -17.69 -9.78 23.69
C GLN A 157 -18.95 -8.90 23.78
N THR A 158 -18.93 -7.69 23.23
CA THR A 158 -20.08 -6.77 23.18
C THR A 158 -21.08 -7.09 22.06
N LEU A 159 -20.75 -8.00 21.15
CA LEU A 159 -21.49 -8.26 19.93
C LEU A 159 -22.34 -9.54 20.03
N PRO A 160 -23.47 -9.62 19.30
CA PRO A 160 -24.26 -10.85 19.23
C PRO A 160 -23.44 -12.04 18.73
N LYS A 161 -22.64 -11.83 17.68
CA LYS A 161 -21.65 -12.79 17.19
C LYS A 161 -20.27 -12.36 17.71
N LYS A 162 -19.73 -13.10 18.68
CA LYS A 162 -18.46 -12.80 19.36
C LYS A 162 -17.26 -13.27 18.54
N SER A 163 -17.10 -12.73 17.33
CA SER A 163 -16.02 -13.13 16.42
C SER A 163 -15.64 -12.00 15.45
N ARG A 164 -14.56 -12.21 14.67
CA ARG A 164 -14.14 -11.34 13.56
C ARG A 164 -15.29 -10.97 12.62
N ASP A 165 -16.04 -11.97 12.15
CA ASP A 165 -17.20 -11.74 11.28
C ASP A 165 -18.28 -10.88 11.95
N GLY A 166 -18.53 -11.10 13.25
CA GLY A 166 -19.50 -10.31 14.00
C GLY A 166 -19.08 -8.85 14.13
N PHE A 167 -17.78 -8.62 14.36
CA PHE A 167 -17.19 -7.30 14.35
C PHE A 167 -17.26 -6.63 12.98
N GLU A 168 -16.91 -7.35 11.91
CA GLU A 168 -17.00 -6.84 10.55
C GLU A 168 -18.44 -6.45 10.17
N ASN A 169 -19.42 -7.28 10.54
CA ASN A 169 -20.83 -6.97 10.33
C ASN A 169 -21.25 -5.72 11.10
N TYR A 170 -20.82 -5.58 12.35
CA TYR A 170 -21.16 -4.43 13.19
C TYR A 170 -20.54 -3.13 12.64
N ILE A 171 -19.23 -3.13 12.33
CA ILE A 171 -18.57 -1.94 11.77
C ILE A 171 -19.17 -1.56 10.40
N THR A 172 -19.52 -2.56 9.59
CA THR A 172 -20.23 -2.34 8.32
C THR A 172 -21.59 -1.69 8.54
N GLN A 173 -22.35 -2.13 9.55
CA GLN A 173 -23.65 -1.55 9.88
C GLN A 173 -23.52 -0.08 10.32
N ILE A 174 -22.59 0.25 11.21
CA ILE A 174 -22.40 1.64 11.64
C ILE A 174 -21.93 2.53 10.49
N ILE A 175 -21.11 2.03 9.56
CA ILE A 175 -20.72 2.78 8.35
C ILE A 175 -21.94 3.02 7.46
N ARG A 176 -22.78 2.01 7.23
CA ARG A 176 -24.02 2.18 6.45
C ARG A 176 -24.95 3.22 7.06
N SER A 177 -25.13 3.18 8.37
CA SER A 177 -26.04 4.08 9.08
C SER A 177 -25.55 5.52 9.15
N ASN A 178 -24.24 5.74 9.29
CA ASN A 178 -23.67 7.08 9.48
C ASN A 178 -23.13 7.71 8.19
N ILE A 179 -22.59 6.93 7.25
CA ILE A 179 -21.96 7.45 6.03
C ILE A 179 -22.81 7.11 4.80
N GLY A 180 -23.26 5.87 4.69
CA GLY A 180 -24.04 5.38 3.56
C GLY A 180 -23.44 4.15 2.88
N SER A 181 -24.29 3.38 2.22
CA SER A 181 -23.92 2.08 1.63
C SER A 181 -22.92 2.20 0.47
N ASP A 182 -22.97 3.29 -0.29
CA ASP A 182 -22.11 3.47 -1.48
C ASP A 182 -20.64 3.56 -1.12
N SER A 183 -20.31 4.05 0.09
CA SER A 183 -18.93 4.16 0.57
C SER A 183 -18.30 2.80 0.85
N LEU A 184 -19.08 1.74 1.08
CA LEU A 184 -18.55 0.41 1.42
C LEU A 184 -17.69 -0.19 0.31
N ARG A 185 -17.94 0.14 -0.97
CA ARG A 185 -17.11 -0.33 -2.10
C ARG A 185 -15.67 0.18 -2.04
N LEU A 186 -15.43 1.25 -1.28
CA LEU A 186 -14.13 1.89 -1.08
C LEU A 186 -13.42 1.42 0.19
N ILE A 187 -14.09 0.60 1.00
CA ILE A 187 -13.61 0.17 2.31
C ILE A 187 -13.40 -1.35 2.30
N SER A 188 -12.28 -1.80 2.84
CA SER A 188 -12.00 -3.23 2.99
C SER A 188 -11.47 -3.53 4.39
N PHE A 189 -11.97 -4.61 4.98
CA PHE A 189 -11.59 -5.08 6.31
C PHE A 189 -10.63 -6.25 6.17
N ASN A 190 -9.54 -6.23 6.93
CA ASN A 190 -8.61 -7.35 7.05
C ASN A 190 -8.30 -7.56 8.53
N PHE A 191 -8.33 -8.80 8.99
CA PHE A 191 -7.97 -9.14 10.36
C PHE A 191 -6.56 -9.70 10.39
N ASN A 192 -5.72 -9.06 11.19
CA ASN A 192 -4.33 -9.43 11.41
C ASN A 192 -4.13 -9.85 12.85
N GLN A 193 -3.22 -10.79 13.10
CA GLN A 193 -2.90 -11.22 14.44
C GLN A 193 -1.45 -10.87 14.79
N LYS A 194 -1.24 -10.34 15.99
CA LYS A 194 0.08 -10.16 16.61
C LYS A 194 -0.03 -10.57 18.07
N ASP A 195 0.88 -11.44 18.53
CA ASP A 195 0.94 -11.93 19.91
C ASP A 195 -0.41 -12.52 20.39
N GLY A 196 -1.09 -13.29 19.52
CA GLY A 196 -2.38 -13.91 19.80
C GLY A 196 -3.59 -12.96 19.79
N LYS A 197 -3.36 -11.66 19.63
CA LYS A 197 -4.40 -10.62 19.63
C LYS A 197 -4.74 -10.16 18.23
N ASP A 198 -6.04 -10.00 17.98
CA ASP A 198 -6.55 -9.55 16.69
C ASP A 198 -6.57 -8.03 16.57
N VAL A 199 -6.19 -7.54 15.39
CA VAL A 199 -6.26 -6.15 14.95
C VAL A 199 -7.09 -6.10 13.67
N CYS A 200 -8.06 -5.20 13.60
CA CYS A 200 -8.81 -4.94 12.37
C CYS A 200 -8.12 -3.81 11.61
N LEU A 201 -7.60 -4.13 10.43
CA LEU A 201 -7.10 -3.16 9.45
C LEU A 201 -8.23 -2.78 8.50
N VAL A 202 -8.70 -1.54 8.62
CA VAL A 202 -9.68 -0.92 7.73
C VAL A 202 -8.92 -0.11 6.69
N ARG A 203 -8.88 -0.59 5.45
CA ARG A 203 -8.29 0.16 4.33
C ARG A 203 -9.37 0.93 3.59
N VAL A 204 -9.18 2.23 3.48
CA VAL A 204 -10.11 3.18 2.87
C VAL A 204 -9.46 3.79 1.62
N LYS A 205 -10.13 3.67 0.48
CA LYS A 205 -9.76 4.33 -0.77
C LYS A 205 -10.36 5.74 -0.84
N PRO A 206 -9.73 6.71 -1.52
CA PRO A 206 -10.34 8.00 -1.76
C PRO A 206 -11.66 7.85 -2.53
N SER A 207 -12.63 8.70 -2.20
CA SER A 207 -13.92 8.78 -2.88
C SER A 207 -13.84 9.73 -4.07
N GLU A 208 -14.56 9.38 -5.15
CA GLU A 208 -14.73 10.25 -6.32
C GLU A 208 -15.76 11.37 -6.08
N ASN A 209 -16.49 11.30 -4.95
CA ASN A 209 -17.49 12.29 -4.57
C ASN A 209 -17.36 12.64 -3.08
N PRO A 210 -17.77 13.85 -2.67
CA PRO A 210 -17.81 14.25 -1.26
C PRO A 210 -18.66 13.29 -0.41
N VAL A 211 -18.13 12.92 0.76
CA VAL A 211 -18.77 12.02 1.71
C VAL A 211 -19.11 12.78 2.99
N TYR A 212 -20.36 12.63 3.44
CA TYR A 212 -20.86 13.27 4.67
C TYR A 212 -21.14 12.22 5.73
N VAL A 213 -21.10 12.63 7.00
CA VAL A 213 -21.45 11.80 8.15
C VAL A 213 -22.69 12.35 8.82
N LYS A 214 -23.67 11.49 9.05
CA LYS A 214 -24.89 11.82 9.81
C LYS A 214 -24.56 11.81 11.30
N VAL A 215 -24.60 12.98 11.92
CA VAL A 215 -24.40 13.18 13.36
C VAL A 215 -25.63 13.92 13.90
N ASN A 216 -26.36 13.28 14.83
CA ASN A 216 -27.52 13.89 15.53
C ASN A 216 -28.57 14.52 14.59
N GLY A 217 -28.78 13.94 13.40
CA GLY A 217 -29.75 14.44 12.41
C GLY A 217 -29.21 15.53 11.47
N SER A 218 -27.97 15.99 11.65
CA SER A 218 -27.26 16.86 10.72
C SER A 218 -26.19 16.10 9.94
N GLU A 219 -25.86 16.58 8.75
CA GLU A 219 -24.72 16.09 7.98
C GLU A 219 -23.49 16.95 8.24
N GLU A 220 -22.39 16.30 8.63
CA GLU A 220 -21.09 16.93 8.86
C GLU A 220 -20.08 16.46 7.80
N PHE A 221 -19.18 17.35 7.40
CA PHE A 221 -18.14 17.07 6.43
C PHE A 221 -16.76 16.99 7.11
N PHE A 222 -16.13 15.82 7.05
CA PHE A 222 -14.85 15.56 7.70
C PHE A 222 -13.73 15.39 6.67
N VAL A 223 -12.57 15.98 6.94
CA VAL A 223 -11.37 15.83 6.10
C VAL A 223 -10.16 15.51 6.96
N ARG A 224 -9.30 14.60 6.49
CA ARG A 224 -8.01 14.32 7.11
C ARG A 224 -7.00 15.42 6.76
N VAL A 225 -6.59 16.20 7.76
CA VAL A 225 -5.58 17.26 7.65
C VAL A 225 -4.45 16.97 8.64
N GLY A 226 -3.22 16.78 8.13
CA GLY A 226 -2.09 16.38 8.97
C GLY A 226 -2.35 15.03 9.65
N ASN A 227 -2.21 14.97 10.97
CA ASN A 227 -2.52 13.78 11.79
C ASN A 227 -3.89 13.87 12.51
N SER A 228 -4.80 14.72 12.01
CA SER A 228 -6.11 14.94 12.64
C SER A 228 -7.24 14.93 11.63
N THR A 229 -8.44 14.60 12.10
CA THR A 229 -9.67 14.68 11.31
C THR A 229 -10.43 15.93 11.71
N ALA A 230 -10.51 16.91 10.80
CA ALA A 230 -11.19 18.18 11.04
C ALA A 230 -12.64 18.10 10.54
N SER A 231 -13.58 18.62 11.33
CA SER A 231 -14.94 18.95 10.84
C SER A 231 -14.86 20.32 10.18
N LEU A 232 -15.27 20.42 8.92
CA LEU A 232 -15.29 21.68 8.20
C LEU A 232 -16.66 22.34 8.32
N THR A 233 -16.68 23.65 8.47
CA THR A 233 -17.90 24.44 8.30
C THR A 233 -18.42 24.31 6.87
N ILE A 234 -19.70 24.65 6.64
CA ILE A 234 -20.32 24.56 5.32
C ILE A 234 -19.51 25.36 4.26
N SER A 235 -19.05 26.57 4.60
CA SER A 235 -18.27 27.41 3.68
C SER A 235 -16.89 26.81 3.37
N GLU A 236 -16.20 26.25 4.38
CA GLU A 236 -14.93 25.56 4.20
C GLU A 236 -15.08 24.28 3.38
N ALA A 237 -16.14 23.50 3.64
CA ALA A 237 -16.46 22.29 2.91
C ALA A 237 -16.72 22.59 1.42
N ILE A 238 -17.53 23.60 1.11
CA ILE A 238 -17.78 24.02 -0.29
C ILE A 238 -16.47 24.38 -0.98
N LYS A 239 -15.63 25.20 -0.33
CA LYS A 239 -14.33 25.60 -0.88
C LYS A 239 -13.40 24.40 -1.10
N TYR A 240 -13.35 23.49 -0.14
CA TYR A 240 -12.56 22.26 -0.24
C TYR A 240 -13.04 21.38 -1.40
N ILE A 241 -14.35 21.15 -1.50
CA ILE A 241 -14.96 20.29 -2.51
C ILE A 241 -14.68 20.82 -3.92
N GLN A 242 -14.83 22.12 -4.13
CA GLN A 242 -14.54 22.75 -5.43
C GLN A 242 -13.07 22.57 -5.83
N ASN A 243 -12.14 22.75 -4.90
CA ASN A 243 -10.71 22.62 -5.19
C ASN A 243 -10.27 21.16 -5.39
N HIS A 244 -10.89 20.22 -4.68
CA HIS A 244 -10.47 18.82 -4.67
C HIS A 244 -11.05 18.01 -5.82
N TRP A 245 -12.34 18.19 -6.17
CA TRP A 245 -12.99 17.36 -7.19
C TRP A 245 -13.27 18.08 -8.52
N LYS A 246 -13.54 19.41 -8.54
CA LYS A 246 -13.81 20.10 -9.82
C LYS A 246 -12.56 20.32 -10.67
N ALA A 247 -11.37 20.39 -10.06
CA ALA A 247 -10.12 20.49 -10.82
C ALA A 247 -9.87 19.26 -11.70
N ASP A 248 -10.39 18.09 -11.30
CA ASP A 248 -10.24 16.83 -12.05
C ASP A 248 -11.24 16.73 -13.21
N GLU A 249 -12.42 17.34 -13.12
CA GLU A 249 -13.43 17.39 -14.21
C GLU A 249 -12.95 18.24 -15.40
N GLU A 250 -12.30 19.39 -15.16
CA GLU A 250 -11.78 20.23 -16.24
C GLU A 250 -10.57 19.63 -16.97
N GLN A 251 -9.80 18.73 -16.34
CA GLN A 251 -8.68 18.04 -16.98
C GLN A 251 -9.10 16.80 -17.77
N ASN A 252 -10.15 16.09 -17.33
CA ASN A 252 -10.69 14.94 -18.07
C ASN A 252 -11.54 15.37 -19.28
N ASN A 253 -12.17 16.54 -19.26
CA ASN A 253 -12.91 17.07 -20.41
C ASN A 253 -12.03 17.74 -21.49
N ARG A 254 -10.71 17.83 -21.27
CA ARG A 254 -9.73 18.37 -22.25
C ARG A 254 -8.89 17.28 -22.93
N LYS A 255 -9.23 16.00 -22.74
CA LYS A 255 -8.62 14.85 -23.43
C LYS A 255 -9.65 14.16 -24.30
#